data_AF-A0A2E9P5X7-F1
#
_entry.id   AF-A0A2E9P5X7-F1
#
_cell.length_a   1.000
_cell.length_b   1.000
_cell.length_c   1.000
_cell.angle_alpha   90.00
_cell.angle_beta   90.00
_cell.angle_gamma   90.00
#
_symmetry.space_group_name_H-M   'P 1'
#
loop_
_entity.id
_entity.type
_entity.pdbx_description
1 polymer ?
#
loop_
_entity_poly.entity_id
_entity_poly.type
_entity_poly.pdbx_seq_one_letter_code
_entity_poly.pdbx_strand_id
1 'polypeptide(L)'
;MSSFFRTSLWVVVLGALLALGLYLGDRVKTDPGYVLFAYGGYAVEMSFWVFVIVFVLVTVAFWIVFGLGGALGRFPTNVFRAWARMRHRKADLRLIEGALWLRRDEPSRAFSVLQKDASSESLPALHWLLASEAARRLEKLDESRRYLESAERLMASIPKAIELDMKPTELRPLIKSLKKEWREDWALGLEEVGDEDALSRLAVLNPLARKYTNSLALEIVQARLALLAELDAEAKHHIERATQLDPENPLVLLLHAELECGRTDALESLRRRLIEEAI
;
A
#
# COMPACT_ATOMS: atom_id res chain seq x y z
N MET A 1 -23.61 13.85 8.48
CA MET A 1 -24.48 14.71 9.31
C MET A 1 -25.10 15.92 8.57
N SER A 2 -25.19 15.93 7.22
CA SER A 2 -25.68 17.09 6.45
C SER A 2 -27.04 16.90 5.76
N SER A 3 -27.66 15.71 5.83
CA SER A 3 -28.99 15.47 5.23
C SER A 3 -30.13 15.91 6.17
N PHE A 4 -30.04 15.58 7.46
CA PHE A 4 -31.03 15.92 8.49
C PHE A 4 -31.19 17.43 8.70
N PHE A 5 -30.08 18.16 8.75
CA PHE A 5 -30.10 19.62 8.85
C PHE A 5 -30.72 20.26 7.61
N ARG A 6 -30.43 19.71 6.41
CA ARG A 6 -30.98 20.21 5.16
C ARG A 6 -32.49 19.98 5.10
N THR A 7 -32.98 18.77 5.41
CA THR A 7 -34.43 18.47 5.39
C THR A 7 -35.18 19.26 6.46
N SER A 8 -34.61 19.41 7.66
CA SER A 8 -35.20 20.22 8.73
C SER A 8 -35.31 21.70 8.33
N LEU A 9 -34.26 22.27 7.72
CA LEU A 9 -34.29 23.64 7.21
C LEU A 9 -35.36 23.84 6.13
N TRP A 10 -35.53 22.89 5.21
CA TRP A 10 -36.57 22.96 4.18
C TRP A 10 -38.00 22.84 4.73
N VAL A 11 -38.22 22.03 5.77
CA VAL A 11 -39.53 21.93 6.43
C VAL A 11 -39.88 23.24 7.14
N VAL A 12 -38.91 23.88 7.77
CA VAL A 12 -39.10 25.21 8.40
C VAL A 12 -39.42 26.27 7.34
N VAL A 13 -38.70 26.28 6.21
CA VAL A 13 -38.97 27.21 5.09
C VAL A 13 -40.36 26.98 4.51
N LEU A 14 -40.76 25.73 4.28
CA LEU A 14 -42.10 25.41 3.76
C LEU A 14 -43.21 25.80 4.76
N GLY A 15 -43.01 25.55 6.05
CA GLY A 15 -43.92 25.97 7.10
C GLY A 15 -44.06 27.49 7.19
N ALA A 16 -42.95 28.22 7.07
CA ALA A 16 -42.95 29.69 7.02
C ALA A 16 -43.68 30.21 5.77
N LEU A 17 -43.50 29.56 4.62
CA LEU A 17 -44.15 29.94 3.35
C LEU A 17 -45.66 29.67 3.38
N LEU A 18 -46.09 28.57 4.00
CA LEU A 18 -47.51 28.26 4.24
C LEU A 18 -48.16 29.23 5.24
N ALA A 19 -47.46 29.55 6.33
CA ALA A 19 -47.95 30.52 7.32
C ALA A 19 -48.06 31.92 6.71
N LEU A 20 -47.09 32.32 5.89
CA LEU A 20 -47.11 33.57 5.14
C LEU A 20 -48.26 33.57 4.11
N GLY A 21 -48.48 32.45 3.41
CA GLY A 21 -49.62 32.26 2.51
C GLY A 21 -50.97 32.40 3.21
N LEU A 22 -51.13 31.82 4.41
CA LEU A 22 -52.34 31.98 5.23
C LEU A 22 -52.55 33.44 5.67
N TYR A 23 -51.47 34.10 6.11
CA TYR A 23 -51.50 35.48 6.57
C TYR A 23 -51.87 36.47 5.46
N LEU A 24 -51.28 36.32 4.26
CA LEU A 24 -51.65 37.16 3.14
C LEU A 24 -53.02 36.75 2.54
N GLY A 25 -53.44 35.49 2.69
CA GLY A 25 -54.76 34.99 2.30
C GLY A 25 -55.92 35.72 2.97
N ASP A 26 -55.72 36.16 4.22
CA ASP A 26 -56.71 36.96 4.95
C ASP A 26 -56.83 38.40 4.40
N ARG A 27 -55.75 38.93 3.80
CA ARG A 27 -55.71 40.28 3.19
C ARG A 27 -56.36 40.35 1.80
N VAL A 28 -56.64 39.21 1.16
CA VAL A 28 -57.22 39.08 -0.20
C VAL A 28 -58.60 39.69 -0.33
N LYS A 29 -59.35 39.80 0.76
CA LYS A 29 -60.70 40.38 0.74
C LYS A 29 -60.74 41.87 0.39
N THR A 30 -59.59 42.56 0.37
CA THR A 30 -59.56 44.03 0.21
C THR A 30 -59.10 44.48 -1.17
N ASP A 31 -58.25 43.70 -1.87
CA ASP A 31 -57.92 43.88 -3.29
C ASP A 31 -57.31 42.59 -3.86
N PRO A 32 -57.87 41.95 -4.91
CA PRO A 32 -57.42 40.62 -5.34
C PRO A 32 -56.02 40.54 -5.95
N GLY A 33 -55.42 41.67 -6.35
CA GLY A 33 -54.15 41.71 -7.07
C GLY A 33 -54.22 41.05 -8.46
N TYR A 34 -53.74 41.74 -9.50
CA TYR A 34 -53.83 41.28 -10.88
C TYR A 34 -52.44 41.03 -11.47
N VAL A 35 -52.27 39.90 -12.18
CA VAL A 35 -51.03 39.57 -12.89
C VAL A 35 -51.35 39.30 -14.35
N LEU A 36 -50.72 40.08 -15.22
CA LEU A 36 -50.76 39.91 -16.67
C LEU A 36 -49.41 39.39 -17.14
N PHE A 37 -49.38 38.18 -17.69
CA PHE A 37 -48.23 37.71 -18.47
C PHE A 37 -48.51 37.95 -19.94
N ALA A 38 -47.82 38.92 -20.54
CA ALA A 38 -47.87 39.20 -21.97
C ALA A 38 -46.53 38.83 -22.63
N TYR A 39 -46.54 37.85 -23.54
CA TYR A 39 -45.37 37.48 -24.32
C TYR A 39 -45.79 37.11 -25.75
N GLY A 40 -45.24 37.80 -26.75
CA GLY A 40 -45.42 37.46 -28.16
C GLY A 40 -46.87 37.39 -28.67
N GLY A 41 -47.75 38.27 -28.18
CA GLY A 41 -49.16 38.32 -28.58
C GLY A 41 -50.10 37.43 -27.76
N TYR A 42 -49.55 36.61 -26.85
CA TYR A 42 -50.34 35.86 -25.87
C TYR A 42 -50.34 36.61 -24.54
N ALA A 43 -51.53 36.99 -24.10
CA ALA A 43 -51.77 37.62 -22.81
C ALA A 43 -52.61 36.66 -21.96
N VAL A 44 -52.01 36.13 -20.89
CA VAL A 44 -52.73 35.31 -19.92
C VAL A 44 -53.02 36.18 -18.71
N GLU A 45 -54.30 36.47 -18.53
CA GLU A 45 -54.80 37.20 -17.37
C GLU A 45 -55.09 36.20 -16.26
N MET A 46 -54.42 36.34 -15.13
CA MET A 46 -54.70 35.52 -13.96
C MET A 46 -54.67 36.36 -12.69
N SER A 47 -55.46 35.95 -11.70
CA SER A 47 -55.34 36.53 -10.37
C SER A 47 -53.93 36.26 -9.83
N PHE A 48 -53.36 37.24 -9.14
CA PHE A 48 -52.07 37.10 -8.46
C PHE A 48 -52.00 35.82 -7.61
N TRP A 49 -53.12 35.45 -6.99
CA TRP A 49 -53.25 34.25 -6.16
C TRP A 49 -53.16 32.94 -6.93
N VAL A 50 -53.75 32.91 -8.13
CA VAL A 50 -53.65 31.75 -9.03
C VAL A 50 -52.20 31.54 -9.44
N PHE A 51 -51.49 32.62 -9.75
CA PHE A 51 -50.06 32.57 -10.06
C PHE A 51 -49.23 32.00 -8.90
N VAL A 52 -49.44 32.47 -7.67
CA VAL A 52 -48.71 31.99 -6.48
C VAL A 52 -48.96 30.50 -6.24
N ILE A 53 -50.20 30.03 -6.34
CA ILE A 53 -50.53 28.61 -6.15
C ILE A 53 -49.82 27.74 -7.19
N VAL A 54 -49.88 28.13 -8.46
CA VAL A 54 -49.20 27.41 -9.56
C VAL A 54 -47.69 27.40 -9.34
N PHE A 55 -47.10 28.53 -8.93
CA PHE A 55 -45.67 28.63 -8.67
C PHE A 55 -45.21 27.70 -7.52
N VAL A 56 -45.99 27.64 -6.43
CA VAL A 56 -45.73 26.71 -5.31
C VAL A 56 -45.83 25.26 -5.78
N LEU A 57 -46.88 24.91 -6.54
CA LEU A 57 -47.06 23.56 -7.08
C LEU A 57 -45.89 23.13 -7.97
N VAL A 58 -45.43 24.00 -8.89
CA VAL A 58 -44.28 23.73 -9.75
C VAL A 58 -43.00 23.55 -8.92
N THR A 59 -42.81 24.39 -7.90
CA THR A 59 -41.63 24.31 -7.00
C THR A 59 -41.62 22.98 -6.23
N VAL A 60 -42.76 22.55 -5.70
CA VAL A 60 -42.90 21.25 -5.01
C VAL A 60 -42.69 20.08 -5.97
N ALA A 61 -43.23 20.16 -7.19
CA ALA A 61 -43.04 19.13 -8.21
C ALA A 61 -41.55 18.99 -8.59
N PHE A 62 -40.86 20.10 -8.83
CA PHE A 62 -39.41 20.12 -9.03
C PHE A 62 -38.68 19.52 -7.82
N TRP A 63 -39.06 19.90 -6.61
CA TRP A 63 -38.44 19.37 -5.39
C TRP A 63 -38.58 17.85 -5.27
N ILE A 64 -39.74 17.28 -5.62
CA ILE A 64 -39.97 15.82 -5.64
C ILE A 64 -39.07 15.16 -6.70
N VAL A 65 -39.03 15.69 -7.93
CA VAL A 65 -38.25 15.12 -9.03
C VAL A 65 -36.75 15.13 -8.72
N PHE A 66 -36.21 16.26 -8.26
CA PHE A 66 -34.78 16.39 -7.94
C PHE A 66 -34.41 15.74 -6.59
N GLY A 67 -35.33 15.73 -5.63
CA GLY A 67 -35.18 15.08 -4.32
C GLY A 67 -35.15 13.56 -4.42
N LEU A 68 -36.08 12.96 -5.17
CA LEU A 68 -36.05 11.52 -5.49
C LEU A 68 -34.80 11.18 -6.29
N GLY A 69 -34.43 11.97 -7.30
CA GLY A 69 -33.21 11.75 -8.09
C GLY A 69 -31.94 11.76 -7.22
N GLY A 70 -31.86 12.66 -6.24
CA GLY A 70 -30.73 12.76 -5.30
C GLY A 70 -30.68 11.69 -4.21
N ALA A 71 -31.83 11.15 -3.80
CA ALA A 71 -31.92 10.03 -2.85
C ALA A 71 -31.62 8.69 -3.55
N LEU A 72 -32.24 8.45 -4.70
CA LEU A 72 -32.01 7.25 -5.51
C LEU A 72 -30.58 7.18 -6.06
N GLY A 73 -29.90 8.32 -6.24
CA GLY A 73 -28.49 8.36 -6.64
C GLY A 73 -27.47 8.07 -5.52
N ARG A 74 -27.83 8.21 -4.24
CA ARG A 74 -26.91 7.97 -3.09
C ARG A 74 -27.23 6.71 -2.28
N PHE A 75 -28.44 6.18 -2.36
CA PHE A 75 -28.81 4.91 -1.74
C PHE A 75 -28.16 3.64 -2.35
N PRO A 76 -27.80 3.55 -3.65
CA PRO A 76 -27.28 2.30 -4.19
C PRO A 76 -25.81 2.05 -3.80
N THR A 77 -24.98 3.07 -3.58
CA THR A 77 -23.54 2.82 -3.38
C THR A 77 -23.18 2.25 -2.00
N ASN A 78 -23.89 2.62 -0.93
CA ASN A 78 -23.55 2.19 0.42
C ASN A 78 -24.13 0.82 0.78
N VAL A 79 -25.36 0.52 0.31
CA VAL A 79 -25.99 -0.79 0.52
C VAL A 79 -25.33 -1.87 -0.34
N PHE A 80 -24.97 -1.55 -1.59
CA PHE A 80 -24.27 -2.50 -2.46
C PHE A 80 -22.84 -2.80 -1.94
N ARG A 81 -22.12 -1.80 -1.42
CA ARG A 81 -20.83 -2.02 -0.73
C ARG A 81 -20.97 -2.78 0.59
N ALA A 82 -22.05 -2.58 1.35
CA ALA A 82 -22.32 -3.35 2.58
C ALA A 82 -22.68 -4.82 2.27
N TRP A 83 -23.48 -5.04 1.23
CA TRP A 83 -23.87 -6.38 0.77
C TRP A 83 -22.70 -7.14 0.13
N ALA A 84 -21.83 -6.45 -0.62
CA ALA A 84 -20.56 -7.00 -1.09
C ALA A 84 -19.68 -7.44 0.09
N ARG A 85 -19.52 -6.59 1.13
CA ARG A 85 -18.77 -6.93 2.35
C ARG A 85 -19.34 -8.14 3.10
N MET A 86 -20.66 -8.30 3.15
CA MET A 86 -21.30 -9.49 3.75
C MET A 86 -21.08 -10.75 2.91
N ARG A 87 -21.07 -10.64 1.57
CA ARG A 87 -20.78 -11.77 0.68
C ARG A 87 -19.35 -12.29 0.84
N HIS A 88 -18.36 -11.42 0.96
CA HIS A 88 -16.96 -11.83 1.18
C HIS A 88 -16.77 -12.60 2.49
N ARG A 89 -17.35 -12.13 3.61
CA ARG A 89 -17.26 -12.83 4.91
C ARG A 89 -17.80 -14.25 4.87
N LYS A 90 -18.90 -14.48 4.15
CA LYS A 90 -19.49 -15.82 4.03
C LYS A 90 -18.65 -16.75 3.17
N ALA A 91 -17.90 -16.19 2.23
CA ALA A 91 -17.02 -16.93 1.33
C ALA A 91 -15.74 -17.35 2.09
N ASP A 92 -15.14 -16.45 2.87
CA ASP A 92 -13.97 -16.76 3.71
C ASP A 92 -14.26 -17.85 4.75
N LEU A 93 -15.48 -17.87 5.32
CA LEU A 93 -15.89 -18.93 6.25
C LEU A 93 -15.95 -20.31 5.59
N ARG A 94 -16.31 -20.39 4.30
CA ARG A 94 -16.32 -21.66 3.55
C ARG A 94 -14.91 -22.18 3.32
N LEU A 95 -13.97 -21.29 3.03
CA LEU A 95 -12.57 -21.64 2.89
C LEU A 95 -12.02 -22.25 4.19
N ILE A 96 -12.29 -21.59 5.32
CA ILE A 96 -11.89 -22.06 6.65
C ILE A 96 -12.56 -23.40 6.97
N GLU A 97 -13.86 -23.54 6.69
CA GLU A 97 -14.61 -24.77 6.90
C GLU A 97 -14.06 -25.93 6.04
N GLY A 98 -13.78 -25.69 4.76
CA GLY A 98 -13.18 -26.67 3.87
C GLY A 98 -11.79 -27.12 4.34
N ALA A 99 -10.95 -26.18 4.78
CA ALA A 99 -9.65 -26.47 5.38
C ALA A 99 -9.77 -27.32 6.66
N LEU A 100 -10.75 -27.03 7.52
CA LEU A 100 -11.03 -27.79 8.73
C LEU A 100 -11.44 -29.23 8.42
N TRP A 101 -12.32 -29.44 7.43
CA TRP A 101 -12.74 -30.78 7.02
C TRP A 101 -11.59 -31.59 6.41
N LEU A 102 -10.73 -30.98 5.60
CA LEU A 102 -9.49 -31.62 5.13
C LEU A 102 -8.58 -32.04 6.28
N ARG A 103 -8.46 -31.20 7.31
CA ARG A 103 -7.66 -31.51 8.50
C ARG A 103 -8.25 -32.66 9.33
N ARG A 104 -9.57 -32.83 9.31
CA ARG A 104 -10.29 -33.94 9.94
C ARG A 104 -10.33 -35.22 9.09
N ASP A 105 -9.64 -35.22 7.96
CA ASP A 105 -9.62 -36.33 7.01
C ASP A 105 -11.01 -36.69 6.44
N GLU A 106 -11.87 -35.68 6.30
CA GLU A 106 -13.19 -35.79 5.67
C GLU A 106 -13.21 -35.06 4.32
N PRO A 107 -12.56 -35.62 3.27
CA PRO A 107 -12.41 -34.94 1.98
C PRO A 107 -13.74 -34.74 1.24
N SER A 108 -14.75 -35.58 1.49
CA SER A 108 -16.09 -35.46 0.90
C SER A 108 -16.82 -34.19 1.37
N ARG A 109 -16.76 -33.89 2.67
CA ARG A 109 -17.35 -32.66 3.23
C ARG A 109 -16.60 -31.44 2.75
N ALA A 110 -15.27 -31.47 2.81
CA ALA A 110 -14.43 -30.40 2.28
C ALA A 110 -14.77 -30.09 0.81
N PHE A 111 -14.84 -31.13 -0.02
CA PHE A 111 -15.14 -30.99 -1.44
C PHE A 111 -16.51 -30.35 -1.69
N SER A 112 -17.55 -30.75 -0.96
CA SER A 112 -18.90 -30.18 -1.14
C SER A 112 -19.00 -28.69 -0.78
N VAL A 113 -18.16 -28.22 0.15
CA VAL A 113 -18.06 -26.80 0.53
C VAL A 113 -17.22 -26.03 -0.50
N LEU A 114 -16.12 -26.63 -0.98
CA LEU A 114 -15.11 -26.00 -1.83
C LEU A 114 -15.38 -26.11 -3.35
N GLN A 115 -16.29 -26.97 -3.82
CA GLN A 115 -16.61 -27.10 -5.26
C GLN A 115 -17.26 -25.82 -5.84
N LYS A 116 -17.72 -24.90 -4.99
CA LYS A 116 -18.36 -23.65 -5.41
C LYS A 116 -17.32 -22.63 -5.90
N ASP A 117 -17.80 -21.68 -6.71
CA ASP A 117 -16.97 -20.63 -7.32
C ASP A 117 -16.22 -19.77 -6.27
N ALA A 118 -14.91 -19.61 -6.48
CA ALA A 118 -13.98 -18.86 -5.63
C ALA A 118 -13.96 -17.35 -5.92
N SER A 119 -14.66 -16.88 -6.96
CA SER A 119 -14.59 -15.48 -7.45
C SER A 119 -14.94 -14.41 -6.40
N SER A 120 -15.62 -14.79 -5.32
CA SER A 120 -15.99 -13.88 -4.22
C SER A 120 -15.15 -14.02 -2.95
N GLU A 121 -14.15 -14.91 -2.93
CA GLU A 121 -13.34 -15.20 -1.74
C GLU A 121 -12.14 -14.25 -1.61
N SER A 122 -11.68 -14.02 -0.38
CA SER A 122 -10.49 -13.19 -0.13
C SER A 122 -9.19 -13.82 -0.64
N LEU A 123 -9.11 -15.16 -0.67
CA LEU A 123 -7.93 -15.92 -1.12
C LEU A 123 -8.29 -16.98 -2.18
N PRO A 124 -8.64 -16.58 -3.42
CA PRO A 124 -9.12 -17.50 -4.45
C PRO A 124 -8.10 -18.59 -4.83
N ALA A 125 -6.80 -18.27 -4.83
CA ALA A 125 -5.75 -19.23 -5.12
C ALA A 125 -5.69 -20.38 -4.10
N LEU A 126 -5.83 -20.04 -2.80
CA LEU A 126 -5.84 -21.01 -1.72
C LEU A 126 -7.10 -21.89 -1.77
N HIS A 127 -8.25 -21.31 -2.10
CA HIS A 127 -9.50 -22.07 -2.29
C HIS A 127 -9.36 -23.16 -3.34
N TRP A 128 -8.87 -22.81 -4.53
CA TRP A 128 -8.70 -23.79 -5.61
C TRP A 128 -7.65 -24.84 -5.28
N LEU A 129 -6.60 -24.49 -4.54
CA LEU A 129 -5.60 -25.45 -4.05
C LEU A 129 -6.25 -26.49 -3.11
N LEU A 130 -7.06 -26.05 -2.15
CA LEU A 130 -7.76 -26.94 -1.23
C LEU A 130 -8.86 -27.76 -1.93
N ALA A 131 -9.55 -27.18 -2.91
CA ALA A 131 -10.53 -27.89 -3.73
C ALA A 131 -9.85 -29.00 -4.56
N SER A 132 -8.68 -28.72 -5.13
CA SER A 132 -7.84 -29.71 -5.82
C SER A 132 -7.45 -30.85 -4.88
N GLU A 133 -6.99 -30.53 -3.67
CA GLU A 133 -6.60 -31.53 -2.67
C GLU A 133 -7.78 -32.41 -2.24
N ALA A 134 -8.94 -31.82 -1.98
CA ALA A 134 -10.15 -32.55 -1.64
C ALA A 134 -10.59 -33.48 -2.79
N ALA A 135 -10.56 -33.00 -4.04
CA ALA A 135 -10.88 -33.81 -5.22
C ALA A 135 -9.90 -34.97 -5.41
N ARG A 136 -8.60 -34.72 -5.19
CA ARG A 136 -7.53 -35.73 -5.29
C ARG A 136 -7.73 -36.87 -4.31
N ARG A 137 -8.09 -36.56 -3.06
CA ARG A 137 -8.39 -37.57 -2.02
C ARG A 137 -9.66 -38.36 -2.28
N LEU A 138 -10.57 -37.84 -3.10
CA LEU A 138 -11.77 -38.54 -3.58
C LEU A 138 -11.55 -39.26 -4.90
N GLU A 139 -10.29 -39.40 -5.35
CA GLU A 139 -9.91 -40.03 -6.63
C GLU A 139 -10.49 -39.34 -7.88
N LYS A 140 -10.96 -38.10 -7.75
CA LYS A 140 -11.46 -37.26 -8.86
C LYS A 140 -10.32 -36.51 -9.52
N LEU A 141 -9.45 -37.24 -10.21
CA LEU A 141 -8.19 -36.70 -10.74
C LEU A 141 -8.40 -35.58 -11.79
N ASP A 142 -9.42 -35.68 -12.64
CA ASP A 142 -9.70 -34.67 -13.66
C ASP A 142 -10.12 -33.33 -13.05
N GLU A 143 -10.99 -33.38 -12.03
CA GLU A 143 -11.41 -32.19 -11.29
C GLU A 143 -10.24 -31.59 -10.50
N SER A 144 -9.44 -32.43 -9.85
CA SER A 144 -8.23 -32.01 -9.14
C SER A 144 -7.27 -31.25 -10.05
N ARG A 145 -6.98 -31.76 -11.25
CA ARG A 145 -6.12 -31.08 -12.23
C ARG A 145 -6.67 -29.72 -12.63
N ARG A 146 -7.97 -29.63 -12.92
CA ARG A 146 -8.63 -28.37 -13.29
C ARG A 146 -8.54 -27.31 -12.19
N TYR A 147 -8.74 -27.70 -10.94
CA TYR A 147 -8.62 -26.78 -9.80
C TYR A 147 -7.16 -26.39 -9.56
N LEU A 148 -6.22 -27.32 -9.71
CA LEU A 148 -4.79 -27.02 -9.60
C LEU A 148 -4.34 -25.99 -10.65
N GLU A 149 -4.70 -26.17 -11.90
CA GLU A 149 -4.40 -25.20 -12.97
C GLU A 149 -4.98 -23.81 -12.66
N SER A 150 -6.17 -23.75 -12.06
CA SER A 150 -6.81 -22.50 -11.68
C SER A 150 -6.05 -21.81 -10.54
N ALA A 151 -5.58 -22.58 -9.56
CA ALA A 151 -4.73 -22.07 -8.48
C ALA A 151 -3.38 -21.57 -9.01
N GLU A 152 -2.74 -22.31 -9.91
CA GLU A 152 -1.46 -21.93 -10.52
C GLU A 152 -1.56 -20.64 -11.33
N ARG A 153 -2.63 -20.46 -12.13
CA ARG A 153 -2.86 -19.21 -12.87
C ARG A 153 -2.99 -18.01 -11.94
N LEU A 154 -3.69 -18.17 -10.82
CA LEU A 154 -3.84 -17.11 -9.83
C LEU A 154 -2.52 -16.85 -9.09
N MET A 155 -1.77 -17.88 -8.72
CA MET A 155 -0.46 -17.73 -8.09
C MET A 155 0.58 -17.07 -9.00
N ALA A 156 0.55 -17.35 -10.31
CA ALA A 156 1.43 -16.72 -11.29
C ALA A 156 1.23 -15.20 -11.36
N SER A 157 0.03 -14.71 -11.00
CA SER A 157 -0.26 -13.27 -10.92
C SER A 157 0.19 -12.62 -9.61
N ILE A 158 0.53 -13.40 -8.59
CA ILE A 158 1.04 -12.88 -7.32
C ILE A 158 2.50 -12.46 -7.52
N PRO A 159 2.86 -11.18 -7.30
CA PRO A 159 4.26 -10.75 -7.33
C PRO A 159 5.07 -11.61 -6.37
N LYS A 160 6.18 -12.18 -6.84
CA LYS A 160 7.12 -12.87 -5.94
C LYS A 160 7.57 -11.87 -4.87
N ALA A 161 7.65 -12.35 -3.62
CA ALA A 161 8.22 -11.55 -2.55
C ALA A 161 9.59 -11.04 -3.00
N ILE A 162 9.86 -9.76 -2.77
CA ILE A 162 11.19 -9.20 -2.96
C ILE A 162 12.09 -10.00 -2.03
N GLU A 163 12.99 -10.81 -2.59
CA GLU A 163 14.02 -11.46 -1.81
C GLU A 163 14.85 -10.32 -1.19
N LEU A 164 14.72 -10.14 0.13
CA LEU A 164 15.62 -9.29 0.88
C LEU A 164 16.96 -9.99 0.84
N ASP A 165 17.80 -9.61 -0.12
CA ASP A 165 19.18 -10.05 -0.18
C ASP A 165 19.84 -9.68 1.15
N MET A 166 20.15 -10.68 1.96
CA MET A 166 20.86 -10.51 3.22
C MET A 166 22.37 -10.55 2.94
N LYS A 167 23.13 -9.62 3.53
CA LYS A 167 24.59 -9.61 3.45
C LYS A 167 25.15 -10.94 3.98
N PRO A 168 25.91 -11.72 3.19
CA PRO A 168 26.45 -12.98 3.65
C PRO A 168 27.38 -12.83 4.86
N THR A 169 27.33 -13.79 5.79
CA THR A 169 28.13 -13.81 7.03
C THR A 169 29.55 -14.34 6.85
N GLU A 170 29.86 -14.90 5.67
CA GLU A 170 31.18 -15.45 5.32
C GLU A 170 31.84 -14.64 4.19
N LEU A 171 33.16 -14.52 4.22
CA LEU A 171 33.92 -13.66 3.31
C LEU A 171 33.79 -14.09 1.84
N ARG A 172 33.94 -15.40 1.58
CA ARG A 172 33.90 -15.92 0.20
C ARG A 172 32.52 -15.75 -0.45
N PRO A 173 31.40 -16.10 0.22
CA PRO A 173 30.05 -15.78 -0.28
C PRO A 173 29.79 -14.28 -0.46
N LEU A 174 30.27 -13.43 0.46
CA LEU A 174 30.13 -11.97 0.34
C LEU A 174 30.85 -11.44 -0.91
N ILE A 175 32.10 -11.84 -1.13
CA ILE A 175 32.87 -11.50 -2.33
C ILE A 175 32.19 -12.00 -3.60
N LYS A 176 31.66 -13.23 -3.59
CA LYS A 176 30.92 -13.78 -4.74
C LYS A 176 29.71 -12.92 -5.08
N SER A 177 29.00 -12.44 -4.07
CA SER A 177 27.81 -11.60 -4.25
C SER A 177 28.18 -10.20 -4.75
N LEU A 178 29.21 -9.57 -4.18
CA LEU A 178 29.77 -8.28 -4.64
C LEU A 178 30.33 -8.33 -6.07
N LYS A 179 30.80 -9.51 -6.52
CA LYS A 179 31.22 -9.72 -7.91
C LYS A 179 30.05 -9.79 -8.88
N LYS A 180 28.89 -10.28 -8.43
CA LYS A 180 27.65 -10.38 -9.21
C LYS A 180 26.98 -9.00 -9.30
N GLU A 181 26.83 -8.33 -8.17
CA GLU A 181 26.21 -7.02 -8.04
C GLU A 181 26.96 -6.20 -7.00
N TRP A 182 27.47 -5.03 -7.41
CA TRP A 182 28.25 -4.18 -6.51
C TRP A 182 27.35 -3.40 -5.56
N ARG A 183 27.67 -3.46 -4.28
CA ARG A 183 26.90 -2.85 -3.18
C ARG A 183 27.86 -2.24 -2.16
N GLU A 184 27.89 -0.92 -2.06
CA GLU A 184 28.78 -0.18 -1.13
C GLU A 184 28.48 -0.52 0.34
N ASP A 185 27.21 -0.65 0.69
CA ASP A 185 26.71 -1.05 2.01
C ASP A 185 27.23 -2.44 2.43
N TRP A 186 27.40 -3.34 1.46
CA TRP A 186 27.94 -4.67 1.70
C TRP A 186 29.46 -4.70 1.72
N ALA A 187 30.11 -3.83 0.96
CA ALA A 187 31.57 -3.74 0.91
C ALA A 187 32.17 -3.38 2.28
N LEU A 188 31.52 -2.51 3.07
CA LEU A 188 31.93 -2.23 4.46
C LEU A 188 31.97 -3.49 5.35
N GLY A 189 31.14 -4.49 5.04
CA GLY A 189 31.11 -5.77 5.75
C GLY A 189 32.32 -6.68 5.47
N LEU A 190 33.13 -6.41 4.43
CA LEU A 190 34.30 -7.22 4.09
C LEU A 190 35.35 -7.27 5.21
N GLU A 191 35.32 -6.27 6.10
CA GLU A 191 36.21 -6.23 7.26
C GLU A 191 35.72 -7.10 8.42
N GLU A 192 34.41 -7.19 8.64
CA GLU A 192 33.82 -7.85 9.82
C GLU A 192 33.54 -9.34 9.57
N VAL A 193 33.38 -9.71 8.31
CA VAL A 193 32.90 -11.02 7.90
C VAL A 193 34.06 -12.01 7.72
N GLY A 194 34.01 -13.11 8.48
CA GLY A 194 34.98 -14.22 8.43
C GLY A 194 36.06 -14.17 9.52
N ASP A 195 36.89 -15.23 9.59
CA ASP A 195 37.93 -15.43 10.62
C ASP A 195 39.37 -15.24 10.08
N GLU A 196 39.53 -14.84 8.82
CA GLU A 196 40.86 -14.69 8.19
C GLU A 196 41.66 -13.53 8.82
N ASP A 197 42.99 -13.59 8.81
CA ASP A 197 43.84 -12.50 9.30
C ASP A 197 43.83 -11.29 8.35
N ALA A 198 44.19 -10.11 8.85
CA ALA A 198 44.08 -8.86 8.10
C ALA A 198 44.91 -8.85 6.80
N LEU A 199 46.09 -9.47 6.81
CA LEU A 199 46.99 -9.53 5.66
C LEU A 199 46.43 -10.46 4.57
N SER A 200 45.94 -11.64 4.95
CA SER A 200 45.26 -12.57 4.05
C SER A 200 44.03 -11.93 3.40
N ARG A 201 43.23 -11.17 4.18
CA ARG A 201 42.07 -10.44 3.65
C ARG A 201 42.48 -9.40 2.61
N LEU A 202 43.49 -8.58 2.89
CA LEU A 202 44.02 -7.60 1.95
C LEU A 202 44.37 -8.22 0.59
N ALA A 203 45.08 -9.36 0.61
CA ALA A 203 45.44 -10.07 -0.61
C ALA A 203 44.22 -10.53 -1.42
N VAL A 204 43.16 -10.97 -0.74
CA VAL A 204 41.89 -11.40 -1.36
C VAL A 204 41.10 -10.23 -1.94
N LEU A 205 41.23 -9.03 -1.38
CA LEU A 205 40.53 -7.82 -1.82
C LEU A 205 41.22 -7.09 -2.99
N ASN A 206 42.52 -7.27 -3.20
CA ASN A 206 43.28 -6.63 -4.28
C ASN A 206 42.65 -6.75 -5.69
N PRO A 207 42.11 -7.90 -6.11
CA PRO A 207 41.41 -8.02 -7.38
C PRO A 207 40.12 -7.18 -7.46
N LEU A 208 39.41 -7.01 -6.33
CA LEU A 208 38.21 -6.17 -6.26
C LEU A 208 38.58 -4.69 -6.36
N ALA A 209 39.68 -4.28 -5.71
CA ALA A 209 40.17 -2.89 -5.74
C ALA A 209 40.54 -2.44 -7.14
N ARG A 210 41.12 -3.33 -7.96
CA ARG A 210 41.40 -3.06 -9.37
C ARG A 210 40.14 -2.90 -10.22
N LYS A 211 39.03 -3.53 -9.85
CA LYS A 211 37.77 -3.49 -10.61
C LYS A 211 36.91 -2.28 -10.20
N TYR A 212 36.88 -1.98 -8.90
CA TYR A 212 36.04 -0.94 -8.30
C TYR A 212 36.91 0.18 -7.73
N THR A 213 37.66 0.83 -8.61
CA THR A 213 38.66 1.87 -8.26
C THR A 213 38.06 3.17 -7.71
N ASN A 214 36.74 3.34 -7.73
CA ASN A 214 36.07 4.53 -7.23
C ASN A 214 35.12 4.23 -6.06
N SER A 215 35.29 3.06 -5.43
CA SER A 215 34.51 2.69 -4.25
C SER A 215 35.14 3.28 -2.99
N LEU A 216 34.35 4.07 -2.27
CA LEU A 216 34.74 4.60 -0.99
C LEU A 216 34.81 3.51 0.08
N ALA A 217 33.82 2.61 0.13
CA ALA A 217 33.78 1.55 1.13
C ALA A 217 34.99 0.61 1.02
N LEU A 218 35.43 0.32 -0.21
CA LEU A 218 36.58 -0.55 -0.43
C LEU A 218 37.90 0.11 0.00
N GLU A 219 38.10 1.38 -0.32
CA GLU A 219 39.28 2.14 0.12
C GLU A 219 39.31 2.26 1.66
N ILE A 220 38.16 2.47 2.31
CA ILE A 220 38.04 2.47 3.78
C ILE A 220 38.45 1.11 4.37
N VAL A 221 37.92 0.01 3.81
CA VAL A 221 38.24 -1.34 4.28
C VAL A 221 39.72 -1.69 4.06
N GLN A 222 40.29 -1.31 2.91
CA GLN A 222 41.71 -1.55 2.62
C GLN A 222 42.63 -0.74 3.55
N ALA A 223 42.33 0.54 3.76
CA ALA A 223 43.04 1.38 4.73
C ALA A 223 43.06 0.74 6.12
N ARG A 224 41.91 0.27 6.58
CA ARG A 224 41.78 -0.32 7.92
C ARG A 224 42.47 -1.67 8.05
N LEU A 225 42.35 -2.54 7.04
CA LEU A 225 43.08 -3.80 7.01
C LEU A 225 44.59 -3.57 6.94
N ALA A 226 45.06 -2.51 6.27
CA ALA A 226 46.48 -2.14 6.25
C ALA A 226 46.95 -1.64 7.63
N LEU A 227 46.14 -0.85 8.34
CA LEU A 227 46.41 -0.49 9.75
C LEU A 227 46.43 -1.71 10.67
N LEU A 228 45.55 -2.70 10.43
CA LEU A 228 45.52 -3.96 11.17
C LEU A 228 46.74 -4.85 10.89
N ALA A 229 47.27 -4.78 9.68
CA ALA A 229 48.45 -5.53 9.23
C ALA A 229 49.77 -4.78 9.48
N GLU A 230 49.73 -3.61 10.15
CA GLU A 230 50.90 -2.75 10.42
C GLU A 230 51.64 -2.30 9.14
N LEU A 231 50.90 -2.08 8.06
CA LEU A 231 51.40 -1.64 6.75
C LEU A 231 51.18 -0.13 6.56
N ASP A 232 51.92 0.69 7.30
CA ASP A 232 51.71 2.14 7.38
C ASP A 232 51.70 2.87 6.02
N ALA A 233 52.55 2.47 5.09
CA ALA A 233 52.63 3.09 3.76
C ALA A 233 51.37 2.82 2.92
N GLU A 234 50.86 1.59 2.99
CA GLU A 234 49.66 1.17 2.27
C GLU A 234 48.41 1.76 2.92
N ALA A 235 48.36 1.81 4.25
CA ALA A 235 47.31 2.49 5.00
C ALA A 235 47.20 3.97 4.60
N LYS A 236 48.31 4.72 4.62
CA LYS A 236 48.33 6.13 4.21
C LYS A 236 47.84 6.32 2.78
N HIS A 237 48.27 5.47 1.85
CA HIS A 237 47.83 5.54 0.47
C HIS A 237 46.30 5.42 0.34
N HIS A 238 45.70 4.41 0.99
CA HIS A 238 44.26 4.19 0.95
C HIS A 238 43.48 5.27 1.68
N ILE A 239 44.02 5.82 2.77
CA ILE A 239 43.39 6.95 3.49
C ILE A 239 43.36 8.21 2.62
N GLU A 240 44.46 8.54 1.94
CA GLU A 240 44.51 9.67 1.00
C GLU A 240 43.51 9.49 -0.14
N ARG A 241 43.41 8.28 -0.68
CA ARG A 241 42.43 7.91 -1.72
C ARG A 241 40.99 8.04 -1.24
N ALA A 242 40.67 7.54 -0.05
CA ALA A 242 39.34 7.68 0.54
C ALA A 242 39.00 9.16 0.80
N THR A 243 39.99 9.95 1.24
CA THR A 243 39.85 11.40 1.44
C THR A 243 39.56 12.13 0.13
N GLN A 244 40.15 11.70 -1.00
CA GLN A 244 39.85 12.27 -2.31
C GLN A 244 38.43 11.95 -2.79
N LEU A 245 37.88 10.80 -2.40
CA LEU A 245 36.53 10.38 -2.77
C LEU A 245 35.46 11.09 -1.95
N ASP A 246 35.63 11.13 -0.62
CA ASP A 246 34.69 11.80 0.28
C ASP A 246 35.41 12.25 1.57
N PRO A 247 35.88 13.52 1.64
CA PRO A 247 36.60 14.04 2.81
C PRO A 247 35.73 14.16 4.07
N GLU A 248 34.42 14.37 3.90
CA GLU A 248 33.49 14.63 5.00
C GLU A 248 32.89 13.34 5.59
N ASN A 249 33.24 12.18 5.01
CA ASN A 249 32.73 10.91 5.47
C ASN A 249 33.22 10.61 6.90
N PRO A 250 32.31 10.34 7.86
CA PRO A 250 32.69 10.05 9.24
C PRO A 250 33.68 8.89 9.39
N LEU A 251 33.60 7.87 8.52
CA LEU A 251 34.53 6.74 8.53
C LEU A 251 35.91 7.12 8.02
N VAL A 252 36.01 8.08 7.08
CA VAL A 252 37.30 8.59 6.58
C VAL A 252 37.98 9.43 7.64
N LEU A 253 37.24 10.31 8.32
CA LEU A 253 37.75 11.08 9.46
C LEU A 253 38.22 10.16 10.59
N LEU A 254 37.50 9.06 10.83
CA LEU A 254 37.89 8.06 11.81
C LEU A 254 39.23 7.38 11.45
N LEU A 255 39.47 7.07 10.17
CA LEU A 255 40.74 6.47 9.74
C LEU A 255 41.94 7.39 10.00
N HIS A 256 41.79 8.71 9.81
CA HIS A 256 42.82 9.68 10.18
C HIS A 256 43.10 9.68 11.68
N ALA A 257 42.05 9.64 12.50
CA ALA A 257 42.21 9.54 13.95
C ALA A 257 42.90 8.23 14.38
N GLU A 258 42.55 7.10 13.75
CA GLU A 258 43.19 5.80 14.00
C GLU A 258 44.67 5.80 13.57
N LEU A 259 45.03 6.50 12.50
CA LEU A 259 46.41 6.64 12.03
C LEU A 259 47.28 7.48 12.99
N GLU A 260 46.74 8.56 13.55
CA GLU A 260 47.49 9.46 14.44
C GLU A 260 47.56 8.98 15.89
N CYS A 261 46.44 8.55 16.44
CA CYS A 261 46.30 8.20 17.85
C CYS A 261 46.51 6.70 18.13
N GLY A 262 46.59 5.89 17.08
CA GLY A 262 46.51 4.44 17.18
C GLY A 262 45.08 3.94 17.45
N ARG A 263 44.90 2.63 17.29
CA ARG A 263 43.59 1.98 17.50
C ARG A 263 43.26 1.91 18.98
N THR A 264 42.04 2.29 19.33
CA THR A 264 41.49 2.20 20.69
C THR A 264 40.09 1.61 20.65
N ASP A 265 39.67 0.95 21.73
CA ASP A 265 38.31 0.38 21.84
C ASP A 265 37.22 1.44 21.65
N ALA A 266 37.49 2.70 22.02
CA ALA A 266 36.59 3.82 21.83
C ALA A 266 36.36 4.10 20.33
N LEU A 267 37.42 4.14 19.52
CA LEU A 267 37.32 4.35 18.07
C LEU A 267 36.61 3.18 17.38
N GLU A 268 36.88 1.94 17.82
CA GLU A 268 36.15 0.78 17.30
C GLU A 268 34.65 0.83 17.61
N SER A 269 34.29 1.24 18.83
CA SER A 269 32.89 1.38 19.22
C SER A 269 32.16 2.46 18.42
N LEU A 270 32.85 3.57 18.13
CA LEU A 270 32.34 4.64 17.29
C LEU A 270 32.11 4.16 15.86
N ARG A 271 33.07 3.42 15.29
CA ARG A 271 32.92 2.84 13.94
C ARG A 271 31.69 1.96 13.82
N ARG A 272 31.47 1.03 14.76
CA ARG A 272 30.34 0.10 14.67
C ARG A 272 29.01 0.86 14.59
N ARG A 273 28.87 1.93 15.38
CA ARG A 273 27.70 2.82 15.32
C ARG A 273 27.57 3.53 13.98
N LEU A 274 28.67 4.07 13.45
CA LEU A 274 28.67 4.74 12.15
C LEU A 274 28.28 3.81 10.99
N ILE A 275 28.67 2.53 11.05
CA ILE A 275 28.27 1.53 10.06
C ILE A 275 26.80 1.14 10.22
N GLU A 276 26.32 0.99 11.45
CA GLU A 276 24.89 0.73 11.71
C GLU A 276 23.98 1.87 11.25
N GLU A 277 24.42 3.13 11.37
CA GLU A 277 23.66 4.30 10.89
C GLU A 277 23.71 4.47 9.36
N ALA A 278 24.71 3.89 8.69
CA ALA A 278 24.90 3.98 7.25
C ALA A 278 24.17 2.90 6.43
N ILE A 279 23.65 1.85 7.10
CA ILE A 279 22.92 0.70 6.51
C ILE A 279 21.41 0.89 6.69
#